data_AF-A0A9D7TWC7-F1
#
_entry.id   AF-A0A9D7TWC7-F1
#
_cell.length_a   1.000
_cell.length_b   1.000
_cell.length_c   1.000
_cell.angle_alpha   90.00
_cell.angle_beta   90.00
_cell.angle_gamma   90.00
#
_symmetry.space_group_name_H-M   'P 1'
#
loop_
_entity.id
_entity.type
_entity.pdbx_description
1 polymer ?
#
loop_
_entity_poly.entity_id
_entity_poly.type
_entity_poly.pdbx_seq_one_letter_code
_entity_poly.pdbx_strand_id
1 'polypeptide(L)' 'MAIAGYLIRLRTNRNGNLIIFSSYLNCKHGKETLFNMCKSIVGMANINAQELQDIRIMLPPIILQNQFEEKVKQLKK' A
#
# COMPACT_ATOMS: atom_id res chain seq x y z
N MET A 1 -7.82 -6.35 18.41
CA MET A 1 -8.17 -6.22 16.98
C MET A 1 -7.91 -7.57 16.33
N ALA A 2 -8.94 -8.22 15.77
CA ALA A 2 -8.78 -9.49 15.06
C ALA A 2 -8.29 -9.23 13.63
N ILE A 3 -7.35 -10.04 13.17
CA ILE A 3 -6.83 -9.99 11.79
C ILE A 3 -7.66 -10.98 10.96
N ALA A 4 -7.84 -10.70 9.67
CA ALA A 4 -8.45 -11.61 8.72
C ALA A 4 -7.75 -12.99 8.70
N GLY A 5 -8.37 -13.97 8.04
CA GLY A 5 -7.84 -15.35 7.96
C GLY A 5 -6.46 -15.49 7.31
N TYR A 6 -5.89 -14.42 6.75
CA TYR A 6 -4.53 -14.39 6.20
C TYR A 6 -3.95 -12.96 6.19
N LEU A 7 -2.64 -12.87 5.98
CA LEU A 7 -1.90 -11.63 5.75
C LEU A 7 -1.22 -11.66 4.39
N ILE A 8 -1.24 -10.53 3.68
CA ILE A 8 -0.49 -10.34 2.44
C ILE A 8 0.77 -9.53 2.74
N ARG A 9 1.94 -10.02 2.31
CA ARG A 9 3.21 -9.29 2.36
C ARG A 9 3.56 -8.76 0.98
N LEU A 10 3.66 -7.44 0.86
CA LEU A 10 4.19 -6.79 -0.34
C LEU A 10 5.72 -6.86 -0.36
N ARG A 11 6.28 -7.17 -1.53
CA ARG A 11 7.72 -7.11 -1.81
C ARG A 11 7.91 -6.35 -3.12
N THR A 12 8.72 -5.31 -3.10
CA THR A 12 9.03 -4.54 -4.30
C THR A 12 10.17 -5.19 -5.09
N ASN A 13 10.19 -4.94 -6.40
CA ASN A 13 11.33 -5.25 -7.25
C ASN A 13 12.36 -4.10 -7.22
N ARG A 14 13.38 -4.17 -8.07
CA ARG A 14 14.44 -3.15 -8.15
C ARG A 14 13.95 -1.75 -8.55
N ASN A 15 12.73 -1.63 -9.07
CA ASN A 15 12.18 -0.38 -9.58
C ASN A 15 11.25 0.32 -8.57
N GLY A 16 10.93 -0.35 -7.45
CA GLY A 16 9.95 0.13 -6.49
C GLY A 16 10.52 0.27 -5.08
N ASN A 17 10.27 1.41 -4.46
CA ASN A 17 10.58 1.67 -3.06
C ASN A 17 9.36 1.35 -2.18
N LEU A 18 9.52 0.48 -1.19
CA LEU A 18 8.44 0.05 -0.28
C LEU A 18 7.76 1.21 0.44
N ILE A 19 8.50 2.28 0.75
CA ILE A 19 7.97 3.46 1.44
C ILE A 19 6.93 4.18 0.58
N ILE A 20 7.10 4.22 -0.75
CA ILE A 20 6.10 4.80 -1.66
C ILE A 20 4.78 4.03 -1.61
N PHE A 21 4.83 2.69 -1.68
CA PHE A 21 3.64 1.85 -1.60
C PHE A 21 2.95 1.99 -0.24
N SER A 22 3.73 1.93 0.84
CA SER A 22 3.21 2.11 2.19
C SER A 22 2.56 3.48 2.37
N SER A 23 3.20 4.55 1.90
CA SER A 23 2.66 5.91 1.96
C SER A 23 1.42 6.09 1.10
N TYR A 24 1.39 5.52 -0.12
CA TYR A 24 0.21 5.57 -0.98
C TYR A 24 -0.99 4.84 -0.36
N LEU A 25 -0.81 3.59 0.09
CA LEU A 25 -1.88 2.80 0.72
C LEU A 25 -2.40 3.40 2.04
N ASN A 26 -1.67 4.36 2.60
CA ASN A 26 -2.05 5.11 3.79
C ASN A 26 -2.42 6.58 3.53
N CYS A 27 -2.40 7.05 2.28
CA CYS A 27 -2.91 8.36 1.92
C CYS A 27 -4.44 8.31 1.73
N LYS A 28 -5.08 9.48 1.64
CA LYS A 28 -6.53 9.60 1.48
C LYS A 28 -7.05 8.78 0.29
N HIS A 29 -6.47 9.00 -0.89
CA HIS A 29 -6.85 8.29 -2.11
C HIS A 29 -6.64 6.77 -1.99
N GLY A 30 -5.52 6.32 -1.40
CA GLY A 30 -5.25 4.90 -1.20
C GLY A 30 -6.25 4.24 -0.26
N LYS A 31 -6.64 4.93 0.84
CA LYS A 31 -7.69 4.43 1.75
C LYS A 31 -9.05 4.35 1.08
N GLU A 32 -9.43 5.35 0.31
CA GLU A 32 -10.68 5.33 -0.48
C GLU A 32 -10.68 4.19 -1.50
N THR A 33 -9.54 3.98 -2.19
CA THR A 33 -9.38 2.86 -3.13
C THR A 33 -9.56 1.51 -2.44
N LEU A 34 -8.87 1.30 -1.31
CA LEU A 34 -8.96 0.06 -0.52
C LEU A 34 -10.37 -0.18 0.02
N PHE A 35 -11.06 0.88 0.47
CA PHE A 35 -12.42 0.78 0.98
C PHE A 35 -13.41 0.41 -0.12
N ASN A 36 -13.30 1.04 -1.29
CA ASN A 36 -14.20 0.79 -2.41
C ASN A 36 -14.02 -0.59 -3.05
N MET A 37 -12.83 -1.19 -2.94
CA MET A 37 -12.55 -2.50 -3.52
C MET A 37 -12.75 -3.67 -2.54
N CYS A 38 -12.77 -3.40 -1.23
CA CYS A 38 -12.87 -4.48 -0.24
C CYS A 38 -14.21 -5.20 -0.32
N LYS A 39 -14.19 -6.50 -0.06
CA LYS A 39 -15.37 -7.37 -0.06
C LYS A 39 -15.68 -7.83 1.36
N SER A 40 -16.96 -7.86 1.71
CA SER A 40 -17.41 -8.45 2.97
C SER A 40 -17.42 -9.97 2.83
N ILE A 41 -16.50 -10.63 3.53
CA ILE A 41 -16.37 -12.09 3.57
C ILE A 41 -16.40 -12.51 5.04
N VAL A 42 -17.39 -13.33 5.42
CA VAL A 42 -17.61 -13.77 6.81
C VAL A 42 -17.65 -12.57 7.79
N GLY A 43 -18.36 -11.51 7.39
CA GLY A 43 -18.54 -10.31 8.23
C GLY A 43 -17.29 -9.43 8.38
N MET A 44 -16.21 -9.70 7.65
CA MET A 44 -14.97 -8.91 7.67
C MET A 44 -14.66 -8.35 6.28
N ALA A 45 -14.16 -7.11 6.23
CA ALA A 45 -13.64 -6.51 5.01
C ALA A 45 -12.31 -7.18 4.63
N ASN A 46 -12.27 -7.77 3.43
CA ASN A 46 -11.11 -8.47 2.89
C ASN A 46 -10.76 -7.95 1.50
N ILE A 47 -9.47 -8.05 1.15
CA ILE A 47 -8.92 -7.78 -0.18
C ILE A 47 -7.98 -8.94 -0.49
N ASN A 48 -8.13 -9.58 -1.64
CA ASN A 48 -7.26 -10.69 -2.02
C ASN A 48 -5.95 -10.20 -2.66
N ALA A 49 -4.98 -11.12 -2.82
CA ALA A 49 -3.66 -10.76 -3.33
C ALA A 49 -3.66 -10.25 -4.77
N GLN A 50 -4.52 -10.77 -5.63
CA GLN A 50 -4.65 -10.34 -7.03
C GLN A 50 -5.25 -8.93 -7.10
N GLU A 51 -6.33 -8.68 -6.37
CA GLU A 51 -6.97 -7.36 -6.28
C GLU A 51 -5.99 -6.30 -5.78
N LEU A 52 -5.22 -6.61 -4.74
CA LEU A 52 -4.19 -5.71 -4.22
C LEU A 52 -3.09 -5.41 -5.26
N GLN A 53 -2.71 -6.41 -6.07
CA GLN A 53 -1.72 -6.26 -7.13
C GLN A 53 -2.23 -5.41 -8.31
N ASP A 54 -3.53 -5.46 -8.59
CA ASP A 54 -4.17 -4.74 -9.70
C ASP A 54 -4.40 -3.24 -9.40
N ILE A 55 -4.17 -2.79 -8.15
CA ILE A 55 -4.23 -1.37 -7.80
C ILE A 55 -3.22 -0.60 -8.65
N ARG A 56 -3.73 0.30 -9.48
CA ARG A 56 -2.89 1.22 -10.26
C ARG A 56 -2.34 2.31 -9.35
N ILE A 57 -1.01 2.38 -9.28
CA ILE A 57 -0.29 3.35 -8.47
C ILE A 57 0.63 4.13 -9.40
N MET A 58 0.68 5.45 -9.25
CA MET A 58 1.71 6.26 -9.90
C MET A 58 3.08 5.86 -9.34
N LEU A 59 3.96 5.38 -10.22
CA LEU A 59 5.33 5.03 -9.85
C LEU A 59 6.30 6.09 -10.39
N PRO A 60 6.75 7.05 -9.57
CA PRO A 60 7.72 8.05 -10.01
C PRO A 60 9.11 7.40 -10.21
N PRO A 61 10.06 8.06 -10.92
CA PRO A 61 11.43 7.58 -11.04
C PRO A 61 12.08 7.25 -9.68
N ILE A 62 12.92 6.21 -9.62
CA ILE A 62 13.50 5.70 -8.37
C ILE A 62 14.23 6.78 -7.54
N ILE A 63 14.82 7.77 -8.20
CA ILE A 63 15.49 8.91 -7.56
C ILE A 63 14.48 9.70 -6.70
N LEU A 64 13.31 10.02 -7.23
CA LEU A 64 12.25 10.74 -6.51
C LEU A 64 11.64 9.88 -5.41
N GLN A 65 11.52 8.57 -5.65
CA GLN A 65 11.05 7.63 -4.63
C GLN A 65 11.95 7.65 -3.38
N ASN A 66 13.26 7.60 -3.59
CA ASN A 66 14.24 7.62 -2.49
C ASN A 66 14.29 8.98 -1.79
N GLN A 67 14.21 10.08 -2.54
CA GLN A 67 14.12 11.43 -1.94
C GLN A 67 12.88 11.58 -1.06
N PHE A 68 11.75 11.02 -1.46
CA PHE A 68 10.53 11.01 -0.66
C PHE A 68 10.72 10.20 0.63
N GLU A 69 11.32 9.01 0.54
CA GLU A 69 11.61 8.17 1.71
C GLU A 69 12.44 8.93 2.75
N GLU A 70 13.51 9.61 2.34
CA GLU A 70 14.37 10.35 3.25
C GLU A 70 13.62 11.47 3.98
N LYS A 71 12.73 12.19 3.29
CA LYS A 71 11.86 13.19 3.91
C LYS A 71 10.90 12.57 4.94
N VAL A 72 10.29 11.42 4.61
CA VAL A 72 9.38 10.72 5.54
C VAL A 72 10.12 10.25 6.79
N LYS A 73 11.35 9.74 6.65
CA LYS A 73 12.18 9.33 7.80
C LYS A 73 12.50 10.51 8.72
N GLN A 74 12.79 11.69 8.17
CA GLN A 74 13.08 12.88 8.97
C GLN A 74 11.88 13.35 9.81
N LEU A 75 10.65 13.17 9.30
CA LEU A 75 9.42 13.55 9.99
C LEU A 75 9.00 12.58 11.10
N LYS A 76 9.51 11.34 11.08
CA LYS A 76 9.22 10.29 12.07
C LYS A 76 10.21 10.27 13.25
N LYS A 77 10.96 11.34 13.44
CA LYS A 77 11.83 11.54 14.62
C LYS A 77 11.03 11.85 15.87
#